data_AF-A0A6C0ILV9-F1
#
_entry.id   AF-A0A6C0ILV9-F1
#
_cell.length_a   1.000
_cell.length_b   1.000
_cell.length_c   1.000
_cell.angle_alpha   90.00
_cell.angle_beta   90.00
_cell.angle_gamma   90.00
#
_symmetry.space_group_name_H-M   'P 1'
#
loop_
_entity.id
_entity.type
_entity.pdbx_description
1 polymer ?
#
loop_
_entity_poly.entity_id
_entity_poly.type
_entity_poly.pdbx_seq_one_letter_code
_entity_poly.pdbx_strand_id
1 'polypeptide(L)'
;MSGVIYQISCITTNLKYIGQATQFKYKNGKPYNYGASGRWNDHVATSHVRNTPLCRAIQQYGRDNFVVEVLETNLLELLDEREAHYIAERNTIHPHGYNVASHSRNRHRETSNLHVFYEGKVSNAVISPIRKDGELKSAYVYLTMLDGTRERIAFGQKEENTYEDTMEEVTDFLERLGCPSTVSTAYSTVLSEKYASKLAEFKEKEITSVRITSASSLIAVYIGTSEMTLSKEHKRICFGGKTISKEEAYEIAKQFVAELNISEKLINDSIKSSQQVTA
;
A
#
# COMPACT_ATOMS: atom_id res chain seq x y z
N MET A 1 -27.75 1.95 12.52
CA MET A 1 -26.73 2.47 13.47
C MET A 1 -26.47 3.93 13.14
N SER A 2 -26.00 4.77 14.08
CA SER A 2 -25.71 6.18 13.85
C SER A 2 -24.20 6.46 14.00
N GLY A 3 -23.70 7.46 13.29
CA GLY A 3 -22.29 7.89 13.31
C GLY A 3 -22.13 9.34 13.80
N VAL A 4 -20.91 9.69 14.21
CA VAL A 4 -20.53 11.06 14.59
C VAL A 4 -19.22 11.47 13.92
N ILE A 5 -19.13 12.74 13.55
CA ILE A 5 -17.87 13.42 13.25
C ILE A 5 -17.51 14.29 14.45
N TYR A 6 -16.24 14.27 14.85
CA TYR A 6 -15.77 15.01 16.01
C TYR A 6 -14.43 15.70 15.74
N GLN A 7 -14.18 16.74 16.51
CA GLN A 7 -12.93 17.49 16.56
C GLN A 7 -12.24 17.27 17.91
N ILE A 8 -10.92 17.13 17.89
CA ILE A 8 -10.08 17.23 19.08
C ILE A 8 -9.17 18.43 18.91
N SER A 9 -9.23 19.38 19.82
CA SER A 9 -8.42 20.60 19.82
C SER A 9 -7.41 20.56 20.95
N CYS A 10 -6.12 20.73 20.66
CA CYS A 10 -5.08 20.89 21.69
C CYS A 10 -5.04 22.35 22.14
N ILE A 11 -5.22 22.62 23.43
CA ILE A 11 -5.27 23.98 23.97
C ILE A 11 -3.89 24.65 23.84
N THR A 12 -2.80 23.94 24.14
CA THR A 12 -1.45 24.50 24.06
C THR A 12 -1.00 24.88 22.64
N THR A 13 -1.36 24.10 21.62
CA THR A 13 -0.84 24.31 20.25
C THR A 13 -1.87 24.92 19.31
N ASN A 14 -3.15 24.96 19.70
CA ASN A 14 -4.30 25.25 18.83
C ASN A 14 -4.45 24.33 17.60
N LEU A 15 -3.65 23.26 17.51
CA LEU A 15 -3.77 22.27 16.46
C LEU A 15 -4.98 21.37 16.69
N LYS A 16 -5.55 20.89 15.58
CA LYS A 16 -6.81 20.15 15.57
C LYS A 16 -6.64 18.76 14.93
N TYR A 17 -7.52 17.86 15.33
CA TYR A 17 -7.71 16.54 14.73
C TYR A 17 -9.19 16.37 14.40
N ILE A 18 -9.50 15.88 13.21
CA ILE A 18 -10.86 15.45 12.85
C ILE A 18 -10.89 13.93 12.81
N GLY A 19 -11.93 13.35 13.40
CA GLY A 19 -12.16 11.92 13.34
C GLY A 19 -13.63 11.56 13.23
N GLN A 20 -13.87 10.32 12.83
CA GLN A 20 -15.21 9.70 12.83
C GLN A 20 -15.33 8.55 13.86
N ALA A 21 -16.55 8.32 14.34
CA ALA A 21 -16.87 7.17 15.20
C ALA A 21 -18.33 6.72 15.03
N THR A 22 -18.62 5.43 15.30
CA THR A 22 -19.99 4.98 15.51
C THR A 22 -20.50 5.51 16.85
N GLN A 23 -21.80 5.81 16.97
CA GLN A 23 -22.38 6.20 18.26
C GLN A 23 -22.36 5.07 19.28
N PHE A 24 -22.39 3.82 18.83
CA PHE A 24 -22.45 2.64 19.69
C PHE A 24 -21.37 1.62 19.31
N LYS A 25 -20.92 0.87 20.31
CA LYS A 25 -20.15 -0.39 20.16
C LYS A 25 -20.90 -1.50 20.90
N TYR A 26 -20.57 -2.75 20.61
CA TYR A 26 -21.18 -3.91 21.27
C TYR A 26 -20.17 -4.59 22.21
N LYS A 27 -20.64 -4.99 23.39
CA LYS A 27 -19.89 -5.82 24.33
C LYS A 27 -20.82 -6.92 24.83
N ASN A 28 -20.44 -8.18 24.62
CA ASN A 28 -21.24 -9.35 24.97
C ASN A 28 -22.67 -9.28 24.40
N GLY A 29 -22.79 -8.89 23.13
CA GLY A 29 -24.08 -8.74 22.43
C GLY A 29 -24.91 -7.50 22.82
N LYS A 30 -24.47 -6.70 23.80
CA LYS A 30 -25.19 -5.50 24.25
C LYS A 30 -24.54 -4.22 23.72
N PRO A 31 -25.31 -3.28 23.13
CA PRO A 31 -24.77 -2.00 22.71
C PRO A 31 -24.45 -1.11 23.92
N TYR A 32 -23.40 -0.31 23.82
CA TYR A 32 -23.08 0.74 24.80
C TYR A 32 -22.69 2.04 24.08
N ASN A 33 -22.94 3.17 24.74
CA ASN A 33 -22.61 4.51 24.24
C ASN A 33 -21.10 4.63 24.03
N TYR A 34 -20.71 5.01 22.82
CA TYR A 34 -19.33 5.15 22.43
C TYR A 34 -19.07 6.56 21.89
N GLY A 35 -19.41 6.84 20.62
CA GLY A 35 -19.33 8.18 20.03
C GLY A 35 -17.94 8.83 20.14
N ALA A 36 -17.92 10.16 20.14
CA ALA A 36 -16.69 10.96 20.19
C ALA A 36 -15.90 10.73 21.49
N SER A 37 -16.58 10.74 22.64
CA SER A 37 -15.93 10.54 23.94
C SER A 37 -15.32 9.15 24.10
N GLY A 38 -16.02 8.11 23.64
CA GLY A 38 -15.47 6.76 23.61
C GLY A 38 -14.26 6.66 22.70
N ARG A 39 -14.31 7.29 21.51
CA ARG A 39 -13.19 7.31 20.58
C ARG A 39 -11.99 8.10 21.09
N TRP A 40 -12.22 9.17 21.83
CA TRP A 40 -11.18 9.90 22.53
C TRP A 40 -10.48 9.02 23.57
N ASN A 41 -11.23 8.28 24.38
CA ASN A 41 -10.65 7.35 25.34
C ASN A 41 -9.78 6.28 24.67
N ASP A 42 -10.21 5.75 23.52
CA ASP A 42 -9.38 4.83 22.71
C ASP A 42 -8.06 5.49 22.26
N HIS A 43 -8.10 6.75 21.80
CA HIS A 43 -6.90 7.50 21.41
C HIS A 43 -5.94 7.72 22.58
N VAL A 44 -6.46 8.10 23.76
CA VAL A 44 -5.67 8.28 24.98
C VAL A 44 -5.05 6.96 25.41
N ALA A 45 -5.85 5.89 25.51
CA ALA A 45 -5.38 4.57 25.95
C ALA A 45 -4.32 3.98 25.01
N THR A 46 -4.46 4.19 23.70
CA THR A 46 -3.50 3.67 22.70
C THR A 46 -2.33 4.63 22.41
N SER A 47 -2.30 5.81 23.03
CA SER A 47 -1.31 6.84 22.74
C SER A 47 0.12 6.37 22.98
N HIS A 48 0.38 5.56 24.00
CA HIS A 48 1.71 5.03 24.32
C HIS A 48 2.20 3.95 23.34
N VAL A 49 1.28 3.32 22.59
CA VAL A 49 1.61 2.22 21.67
C VAL A 49 1.76 2.73 20.23
N ARG A 50 1.04 3.78 19.87
CA ARG A 50 1.00 4.32 18.50
C ARG A 50 1.86 5.57 18.37
N ASN A 51 2.53 5.70 17.23
CA ASN A 51 3.44 6.80 16.97
C ASN A 51 2.89 7.84 15.96
N THR A 52 1.60 8.20 16.10
CA THR A 52 0.95 9.23 15.26
C THR A 52 1.16 10.64 15.85
N PRO A 53 1.00 11.72 15.07
CA PRO A 53 1.10 13.09 15.58
C PRO A 53 0.17 13.36 16.77
N LEU A 54 -1.09 12.91 16.69
CA LEU A 54 -2.04 13.02 17.81
C LEU A 54 -1.53 12.28 19.06
N CYS A 55 -1.07 11.03 18.92
CA CYS A 55 -0.59 10.24 20.06
C CYS A 55 0.64 10.88 20.72
N ARG A 56 1.59 11.41 19.93
CA ARG A 56 2.74 12.15 20.47
C ARG A 56 2.30 13.39 21.23
N ALA A 57 1.34 14.15 20.69
CA ALA A 57 0.81 15.33 21.34
C ALA A 57 0.10 14.98 22.66
N ILE A 58 -0.67 13.89 22.70
CA ILE A 58 -1.29 13.39 23.95
C ILE A 58 -0.21 13.05 24.99
N GLN A 59 0.85 12.35 24.60
CA GLN A 59 1.96 12.00 25.49
C GLN A 59 2.71 13.24 26.01
N GLN A 60 2.91 14.24 25.15
CA GLN A 60 3.65 15.45 25.47
C GLN A 60 2.87 16.42 26.35
N TYR A 61 1.58 16.61 26.04
CA TYR A 61 0.77 17.67 26.63
C TYR A 61 -0.23 17.18 27.68
N GLY A 62 -0.47 15.87 27.76
CA GLY A 62 -1.43 15.26 28.66
C GLY A 62 -2.87 15.34 28.15
N ARG A 63 -3.72 14.40 28.58
CA ARG A 63 -5.13 14.30 28.16
C ARG A 63 -5.96 15.55 28.44
N ASP A 64 -5.67 16.25 29.53
CA ASP A 64 -6.48 17.38 29.99
C ASP A 64 -6.19 18.66 29.18
N ASN A 65 -5.22 18.61 28.28
CA ASN A 65 -4.87 19.68 27.35
C ASN A 65 -5.61 19.57 26.00
N PHE A 66 -6.63 18.71 25.93
CA PHE A 66 -7.42 18.48 24.73
C PHE A 66 -8.91 18.62 25.02
N VAL A 67 -9.61 19.29 24.10
CA VAL A 67 -11.07 19.43 24.11
C VAL A 67 -11.65 18.62 22.97
N VAL A 68 -12.69 17.84 23.25
CA VAL A 68 -13.39 17.01 22.25
C VAL A 68 -14.77 17.58 21.99
N GLU A 69 -15.06 17.87 20.73
CA GLU A 69 -16.31 18.49 20.29
C GLU A 69 -16.96 17.63 19.21
N VAL A 70 -18.28 17.43 19.31
CA VAL A 70 -19.05 16.77 18.25
C VAL A 70 -19.40 17.83 17.20
N LEU A 71 -19.04 17.56 15.96
CA LEU A 71 -19.31 18.45 14.83
C LEU A 71 -20.65 18.11 14.17
N GLU A 72 -20.87 16.82 13.94
CA GLU A 72 -22.10 16.31 13.34
C GLU A 72 -22.47 14.93 13.88
N THR A 73 -23.76 14.59 13.82
CA THR A 73 -24.31 13.30 14.27
C THR A 73 -25.32 12.76 13.26
N ASN A 74 -25.67 11.47 13.36
CA ASN A 74 -26.62 10.79 12.47
C ASN A 74 -26.13 10.64 11.02
N LEU A 75 -24.82 10.54 10.87
CA LEU A 75 -24.13 10.44 9.59
C LEU A 75 -23.52 9.06 9.33
N LEU A 76 -24.13 7.97 9.80
CA LEU A 76 -23.81 6.68 9.15
C LEU A 76 -24.06 6.86 7.63
N GLU A 77 -23.64 6.04 6.69
CA GLU A 77 -23.59 6.42 5.26
C GLU A 77 -22.68 7.62 4.89
N LEU A 78 -22.66 8.75 5.61
CA LEU A 78 -21.91 9.95 5.22
C LEU A 78 -20.54 10.18 5.87
N LEU A 79 -20.18 9.40 6.90
CA LEU A 79 -18.96 9.66 7.69
C LEU A 79 -17.65 9.85 6.91
N ASP A 80 -17.34 9.04 5.87
CA ASP A 80 -16.04 9.16 5.19
C ASP A 80 -15.95 10.50 4.43
N GLU A 81 -17.01 10.88 3.70
CA GLU A 81 -17.09 12.18 3.02
C GLU A 81 -17.07 13.34 4.02
N ARG A 82 -17.86 13.29 5.10
CA ARG A 82 -17.91 14.38 6.08
C ARG A 82 -16.60 14.52 6.87
N GLU A 83 -15.91 13.41 7.15
CA GLU A 83 -14.56 13.45 7.72
C GLU A 83 -13.58 14.14 6.76
N ALA A 84 -13.56 13.76 5.49
CA ALA A 84 -12.71 14.37 4.47
C ALA A 84 -13.00 15.87 4.29
N HIS A 85 -14.29 16.23 4.23
CA HIS A 85 -14.76 17.61 4.17
C HIS A 85 -14.21 18.45 5.31
N TYR A 86 -14.34 17.98 6.55
CA TYR A 86 -13.88 18.74 7.71
C TYR A 86 -12.36 18.76 7.89
N ILE A 87 -11.64 17.71 7.47
CA ILE A 87 -10.17 17.73 7.43
C ILE A 87 -9.68 18.82 6.48
N ALA A 88 -10.29 18.91 5.29
CA ALA A 88 -9.96 19.92 4.29
C ALA A 88 -10.35 21.33 4.77
N GLU A 89 -11.59 21.53 5.21
CA GLU A 89 -12.12 22.83 5.67
C GLU A 89 -11.27 23.40 6.82
N ARG A 90 -10.85 22.56 7.77
CA ARG A 90 -10.09 23.00 8.96
C ARG A 90 -8.57 22.86 8.83
N ASN A 91 -8.07 22.43 7.66
CA ASN A 91 -6.66 22.23 7.37
C ASN A 91 -5.93 21.44 8.48
N THR A 92 -6.47 20.27 8.86
CA THR A 92 -5.94 19.52 10.02
C THR A 92 -4.87 18.50 9.67
N ILE A 93 -4.39 18.48 8.43
CA ILE A 93 -3.31 17.59 7.99
C ILE A 93 -1.99 18.09 8.56
N HIS A 94 -1.18 17.18 9.11
CA HIS A 94 0.15 17.49 9.62
C HIS A 94 1.04 18.13 8.52
N PRO A 95 1.73 19.27 8.80
CA PRO A 95 2.01 19.84 10.13
C PRO A 95 0.98 20.87 10.65
N HIS A 96 -0.08 21.17 9.90
CA HIS A 96 -1.10 22.16 10.27
C HIS A 96 -2.16 21.62 11.25
N GLY A 97 -2.22 20.29 11.42
CA GLY A 97 -2.96 19.63 12.49
C GLY A 97 -2.40 18.23 12.79
N TYR A 98 -3.24 17.36 13.32
CA TYR A 98 -2.85 16.02 13.75
C TYR A 98 -3.31 14.88 12.83
N ASN A 99 -4.10 15.16 11.78
CA ASN A 99 -4.45 14.16 10.78
C ASN A 99 -3.22 13.82 9.92
N VAL A 100 -3.05 12.54 9.60
CA VAL A 100 -1.93 12.05 8.76
C VAL A 100 -2.34 11.80 7.30
N ALA A 101 -3.63 11.92 7.02
CA ALA A 101 -4.24 11.71 5.72
C ALA A 101 -5.44 12.66 5.58
N SER A 102 -5.81 12.96 4.33
CA SER A 102 -6.96 13.81 3.97
C SER A 102 -8.30 13.16 4.31
N HIS A 103 -8.33 11.84 4.50
CA HIS A 103 -9.51 11.09 4.88
C HIS A 103 -9.11 9.79 5.60
N SER A 104 -10.06 9.13 6.27
CA SER A 104 -9.93 7.73 6.67
C SER A 104 -11.11 6.92 6.13
N ARG A 105 -10.95 5.60 6.01
CA ARG A 105 -12.05 4.71 5.65
C ARG A 105 -12.56 4.00 6.89
N ASN A 106 -13.86 4.06 7.12
CA ASN A 106 -14.49 3.34 8.23
C ASN A 106 -14.42 1.82 7.98
N ARG A 107 -13.61 1.11 8.79
CA ARG A 107 -13.42 -0.35 8.67
C ARG A 107 -14.69 -1.16 8.95
N HIS A 108 -15.71 -0.55 9.53
CA HIS A 108 -16.96 -1.22 9.92
C HIS A 108 -18.09 -1.05 8.90
N ARG A 109 -17.79 -0.63 7.66
CA ARG A 109 -18.77 -0.53 6.58
C ARG A 109 -18.51 -1.52 5.46
N GLU A 110 -19.60 -1.84 4.77
CA GLU A 110 -19.61 -2.60 3.52
C GLU A 110 -19.32 -1.68 2.32
N THR A 111 -19.74 -0.42 2.35
CA THR A 111 -19.54 0.55 1.26
C THR A 111 -18.97 1.90 1.75
N SER A 112 -18.11 2.52 0.94
CA SER A 112 -17.51 3.84 1.22
C SER A 112 -18.14 4.91 0.32
N ASN A 113 -18.56 6.03 0.91
CA ASN A 113 -19.12 7.16 0.18
C ASN A 113 -18.07 8.21 -0.19
N LEU A 114 -16.80 7.87 -0.08
CA LEU A 114 -15.68 8.78 -0.31
C LEU A 114 -15.67 9.36 -1.74
N HIS A 115 -16.26 8.67 -2.71
CA HIS A 115 -16.39 9.17 -4.09
C HIS A 115 -17.11 10.52 -4.14
N VAL A 116 -18.11 10.76 -3.29
CA VAL A 116 -18.86 12.02 -3.21
C VAL A 116 -17.94 13.20 -2.89
N PHE A 117 -16.92 13.00 -2.05
CA PHE A 117 -15.96 14.06 -1.73
C PHE A 117 -15.13 14.48 -2.95
N TYR A 118 -14.85 13.54 -3.85
CA TYR A 118 -13.99 13.74 -5.03
C TYR A 118 -14.78 14.04 -6.31
N GLU A 119 -16.11 13.93 -6.27
CA GLU A 119 -16.99 14.17 -7.42
C GLU A 119 -16.77 15.56 -8.02
N GLY A 120 -16.56 15.60 -9.34
CA GLY A 120 -16.29 16.84 -10.07
C GLY A 120 -14.92 17.49 -9.77
N LYS A 121 -14.05 16.86 -8.97
CA LYS A 121 -12.71 17.39 -8.63
C LYS A 121 -11.56 16.62 -9.26
N VAL A 122 -11.81 15.45 -9.82
CA VAL A 122 -10.79 14.51 -10.34
C VAL A 122 -10.73 14.56 -11.86
N SER A 123 -9.52 14.67 -12.41
CA SER A 123 -9.26 14.64 -13.85
C SER A 123 -8.91 13.24 -14.37
N ASN A 124 -8.14 12.46 -13.59
CA ASN A 124 -7.78 11.08 -13.90
C ASN A 124 -7.44 10.29 -12.64
N ALA A 125 -7.44 8.97 -12.76
CA ALA A 125 -6.99 8.06 -11.72
C ALA A 125 -5.98 7.03 -12.27
N VAL A 126 -5.00 6.66 -11.44
CA VAL A 126 -4.05 5.57 -11.72
C VAL A 126 -4.14 4.54 -10.60
N ILE A 127 -4.50 3.31 -10.96
CA ILE A 127 -4.57 2.17 -10.04
C ILE A 127 -3.19 1.53 -9.98
N SER A 128 -2.63 1.40 -8.79
CA SER A 128 -1.35 0.76 -8.52
C SER A 128 -1.57 -0.48 -7.66
N PRO A 129 -1.55 -1.69 -8.24
CA PRO A 129 -1.61 -2.94 -7.49
C PRO A 129 -0.47 -3.04 -6.47
N ILE A 130 -0.77 -3.56 -5.28
CA ILE A 130 0.19 -3.72 -4.18
C ILE A 130 0.28 -5.18 -3.78
N ARG A 131 1.51 -5.68 -3.77
CA ARG A 131 1.83 -7.04 -3.35
C ARG A 131 2.27 -7.10 -1.90
N LYS A 132 1.86 -8.17 -1.23
CA LYS A 132 2.35 -8.57 0.09
C LYS A 132 2.79 -10.02 -0.04
N ASP A 133 4.05 -10.29 0.30
CA ASP A 133 4.65 -11.62 0.19
C ASP A 133 4.57 -12.23 -1.23
N GLY A 134 4.62 -11.38 -2.26
CA GLY A 134 4.60 -11.78 -3.68
C GLY A 134 3.20 -11.91 -4.28
N GLU A 135 2.16 -11.95 -3.45
CA GLU A 135 0.76 -12.01 -3.87
C GLU A 135 0.13 -10.63 -3.92
N LEU A 136 -0.74 -10.40 -4.89
CA LEU A 136 -1.59 -9.21 -4.92
C LEU A 136 -2.56 -9.25 -3.74
N LYS A 137 -2.64 -8.17 -2.98
CA LYS A 137 -3.51 -8.08 -1.79
C LYS A 137 -4.25 -6.77 -1.66
N SER A 138 -3.64 -5.67 -2.09
CA SER A 138 -4.22 -4.33 -1.94
C SER A 138 -3.98 -3.52 -3.20
N ALA A 139 -4.59 -2.34 -3.29
CA ALA A 139 -4.34 -1.40 -4.37
C ALA A 139 -4.28 0.02 -3.82
N TYR A 140 -3.41 0.84 -4.42
CA TYR A 140 -3.47 2.28 -4.27
C TYR A 140 -4.13 2.88 -5.50
N VAL A 141 -5.00 3.86 -5.30
CA VAL A 141 -5.55 4.69 -6.37
C VAL A 141 -4.97 6.08 -6.20
N TYR A 142 -4.20 6.52 -7.19
CA TYR A 142 -3.67 7.88 -7.25
C TYR A 142 -4.62 8.73 -8.09
N LEU A 143 -5.25 9.71 -7.46
CA LEU A 143 -6.14 10.67 -8.10
C LEU A 143 -5.33 11.90 -8.50
N THR A 144 -5.48 12.34 -9.74
CA THR A 144 -5.01 13.66 -10.19
C THR A 144 -6.20 14.60 -10.18
N MET A 145 -6.16 15.62 -9.31
CA MET A 145 -7.20 16.62 -9.16
C MET A 145 -7.19 17.63 -10.32
N LEU A 146 -8.29 18.35 -10.53
CA LEU A 146 -8.41 19.37 -11.58
C LEU A 146 -7.45 20.56 -11.37
N ASP A 147 -7.08 20.84 -10.14
CA ASP A 147 -6.08 21.86 -9.79
C ASP A 147 -4.62 21.37 -9.95
N GLY A 148 -4.43 20.14 -10.45
CA GLY A 148 -3.13 19.51 -10.66
C GLY A 148 -2.53 18.85 -9.41
N THR A 149 -3.18 18.95 -8.25
CA THR A 149 -2.74 18.23 -7.05
C THR A 149 -2.98 16.73 -7.18
N ARG A 150 -2.30 15.95 -6.32
CA ARG A 150 -2.41 14.48 -6.32
C ARG A 150 -2.79 13.97 -4.94
N GLU A 151 -3.75 13.05 -4.92
CA GLU A 151 -4.16 12.34 -3.71
C GLU A 151 -4.03 10.83 -3.90
N ARG A 152 -3.83 10.10 -2.80
CA ARG A 152 -3.69 8.64 -2.83
C ARG A 152 -4.66 8.00 -1.86
N ILE A 153 -5.48 7.09 -2.38
CA ILE A 153 -6.45 6.30 -1.64
C ILE A 153 -5.97 4.85 -1.59
N ALA A 154 -6.15 4.17 -0.45
CA ALA A 154 -5.79 2.76 -0.28
C ALA A 154 -7.02 1.87 -0.15
N PHE A 155 -7.00 0.74 -0.88
CA PHE A 155 -8.04 -0.28 -0.95
C PHE A 155 -7.49 -1.63 -0.48
N GLY A 156 -8.35 -2.54 -0.02
CA GLY A 156 -7.94 -3.88 0.41
C GLY A 156 -7.19 -3.92 1.76
N GLN A 157 -7.64 -3.12 2.74
CA GLN A 157 -7.00 -3.09 4.08
C GLN A 157 -7.55 -4.13 5.08
N LYS A 158 -8.60 -4.88 4.71
CA LYS A 158 -9.17 -5.96 5.53
C LYS A 158 -8.35 -7.25 5.33
N GLU A 159 -8.14 -8.03 6.39
CA GLU A 159 -7.29 -9.23 6.31
C GLU A 159 -7.95 -10.35 5.49
N GLU A 160 -9.28 -10.37 5.49
CA GLU A 160 -10.12 -11.35 4.83
C GLU A 160 -10.39 -11.06 3.34
N ASN A 161 -10.07 -9.86 2.84
CA ASN A 161 -10.38 -9.49 1.45
C ASN A 161 -9.40 -10.16 0.47
N THR A 162 -9.95 -10.69 -0.61
CA THR A 162 -9.17 -11.10 -1.79
C THR A 162 -8.74 -9.87 -2.60
N TYR A 163 -7.81 -10.08 -3.53
CA TYR A 163 -7.41 -9.00 -4.43
C TYR A 163 -8.53 -8.68 -5.43
N GLU A 164 -9.31 -9.69 -5.80
CA GLU A 164 -10.50 -9.58 -6.62
C GLU A 164 -11.53 -8.64 -5.96
N ASP A 165 -11.83 -8.86 -4.67
CA ASP A 165 -12.72 -7.97 -3.89
C ASP A 165 -12.17 -6.53 -3.84
N THR A 166 -10.84 -6.40 -3.72
CA THR A 166 -10.16 -5.09 -3.72
C THR A 166 -10.36 -4.37 -5.06
N MET A 167 -10.23 -5.09 -6.17
CA MET A 167 -10.38 -4.52 -7.51
C MET A 167 -11.83 -4.20 -7.85
N GLU A 168 -12.79 -4.99 -7.34
CA GLU A 168 -14.22 -4.66 -7.41
C GLU A 168 -14.50 -3.34 -6.68
N GLU A 169 -13.99 -3.17 -5.45
CA GLU A 169 -14.14 -1.93 -4.67
C GLU A 169 -13.50 -0.72 -5.37
N VAL A 170 -12.33 -0.91 -5.98
CA VAL A 170 -11.66 0.14 -6.77
C VAL A 170 -12.50 0.51 -7.99
N THR A 171 -13.06 -0.47 -8.67
CA THR A 171 -13.85 -0.27 -9.89
C THR A 171 -15.14 0.48 -9.58
N ASP A 172 -15.93 0.03 -8.58
CA ASP A 172 -17.15 0.74 -8.14
C ASP A 172 -16.84 2.19 -7.72
N PHE A 173 -15.73 2.40 -6.99
CA PHE A 173 -15.32 3.75 -6.62
C PHE A 173 -15.03 4.65 -7.83
N LEU A 174 -14.29 4.15 -8.82
CA LEU A 174 -13.90 4.92 -10.01
C LEU A 174 -15.07 5.13 -10.99
N GLU A 175 -15.95 4.14 -11.14
CA GLU A 175 -17.17 4.25 -11.93
C GLU A 175 -18.07 5.36 -11.39
N ARG A 176 -18.26 5.41 -10.07
CA ARG A 176 -19.03 6.47 -9.41
C ARG A 176 -18.40 7.86 -9.56
N LEU A 177 -17.07 7.93 -9.65
CA LEU A 177 -16.39 9.20 -9.92
C LEU A 177 -16.55 9.66 -11.37
N GLY A 178 -16.89 8.77 -12.30
CA GLY A 178 -17.03 9.09 -13.71
C GLY A 178 -15.73 9.60 -14.36
N CYS A 179 -14.57 9.26 -13.80
CA CYS A 179 -13.27 9.74 -14.27
C CYS A 179 -12.53 8.65 -15.07
N PRO A 180 -11.71 9.03 -16.07
CA PRO A 180 -10.88 8.06 -16.77
C PRO A 180 -9.83 7.49 -15.82
N SER A 181 -9.72 6.16 -15.81
CA SER A 181 -8.74 5.47 -14.98
C SER A 181 -7.88 4.52 -15.81
N THR A 182 -6.60 4.40 -15.44
CA THR A 182 -5.70 3.38 -15.97
C THR A 182 -5.16 2.52 -14.84
N VAL A 183 -4.96 1.24 -15.12
CA VAL A 183 -4.13 0.41 -14.25
C VAL A 183 -2.69 0.70 -14.60
N SER A 184 -1.88 1.05 -13.60
CA SER A 184 -0.45 1.15 -13.72
C SER A 184 0.09 -0.20 -14.16
N THR A 185 0.30 -0.34 -15.47
CA THR A 185 1.00 -1.46 -16.08
C THR A 185 2.50 -1.37 -15.85
N ALA A 186 2.95 -0.62 -14.83
CA ALA A 186 4.35 -0.54 -14.41
C ALA A 186 4.86 -1.86 -13.79
N TYR A 187 4.46 -3.00 -14.34
CA TYR A 187 5.39 -4.06 -14.69
C TYR A 187 6.02 -3.71 -16.04
N SER A 188 6.53 -2.48 -16.18
CA SER A 188 7.25 -2.15 -17.39
C SER A 188 8.42 -3.14 -17.47
N THR A 189 8.45 -3.81 -18.61
CA THR A 189 9.50 -4.49 -19.36
C THR A 189 10.92 -3.89 -19.26
N VAL A 190 11.21 -3.06 -18.25
CA VAL A 190 12.51 -2.61 -17.78
C VAL A 190 13.31 -3.76 -17.15
N LEU A 191 13.29 -4.93 -17.77
CA LEU A 191 14.38 -5.87 -17.61
C LEU A 191 15.66 -5.20 -18.11
N SER A 192 15.57 -4.53 -19.27
CA SER A 192 16.72 -3.95 -19.95
C SER A 192 17.35 -2.82 -19.12
N GLU A 193 16.67 -1.77 -18.67
CA GLU A 193 17.39 -0.67 -18.00
C GLU A 193 17.88 -1.05 -16.59
N LYS A 194 17.10 -1.84 -15.83
CA LYS A 194 17.46 -2.22 -14.45
C LYS A 194 18.65 -3.18 -14.42
N TYR A 195 18.76 -4.05 -15.42
CA TYR A 195 19.80 -5.07 -15.49
C TYR A 195 20.83 -4.83 -16.62
N ALA A 196 20.70 -3.78 -17.43
CA ALA A 196 21.62 -3.41 -18.50
C ALA A 196 23.05 -3.27 -17.99
N SER A 197 23.24 -2.61 -16.84
CA SER A 197 24.56 -2.47 -16.23
C SER A 197 25.17 -3.82 -15.84
N LYS A 198 24.35 -4.80 -15.45
CA LYS A 198 24.80 -6.15 -15.12
C LYS A 198 25.06 -6.98 -16.38
N LEU A 199 24.26 -6.82 -17.43
CA LEU A 199 24.51 -7.45 -18.72
C LEU A 199 25.82 -6.95 -19.34
N ALA A 200 26.07 -5.64 -19.24
CA ALA A 200 27.30 -5.02 -19.73
C ALA A 200 28.57 -5.59 -19.06
N GLU A 201 28.49 -6.06 -17.81
CA GLU A 201 29.61 -6.70 -17.09
C GLU A 201 30.11 -7.99 -17.77
N PHE A 202 29.29 -8.61 -18.63
CA PHE A 202 29.61 -9.88 -19.29
C PHE A 202 29.79 -9.79 -20.81
N LYS A 203 29.59 -8.61 -21.43
CA LYS A 203 29.54 -8.46 -22.90
C LYS A 203 30.83 -8.90 -23.62
N GLU A 204 31.97 -8.89 -22.94
CA GLU A 204 33.29 -9.26 -23.48
C GLU A 204 33.93 -10.43 -22.72
N LYS A 205 33.17 -11.09 -21.85
CA LYS A 205 33.68 -12.21 -21.05
C LYS A 205 33.20 -13.53 -21.63
N GLU A 206 34.10 -14.50 -21.70
CA GLU A 206 33.73 -15.86 -22.03
C GLU A 206 33.00 -16.48 -20.84
N ILE A 207 31.68 -16.61 -20.96
CA ILE A 207 30.83 -17.26 -19.94
C ILE A 207 31.02 -18.77 -20.06
N THR A 208 31.42 -19.40 -18.96
CA THR A 208 31.68 -20.84 -18.89
C THR A 208 30.56 -21.61 -18.20
N SER A 209 29.73 -20.93 -17.39
CA SER A 209 28.58 -21.56 -16.74
C SER A 209 27.53 -20.56 -16.29
N VAL A 210 26.27 -20.99 -16.34
CA VAL A 210 25.14 -20.28 -15.74
C VAL A 210 24.32 -21.25 -14.91
N ARG A 211 24.00 -20.90 -13.67
CA ARG A 211 23.11 -21.69 -12.81
C ARG A 211 21.95 -20.84 -12.30
N ILE A 212 20.73 -21.26 -12.60
CA ILE A 212 19.50 -20.66 -12.07
C ILE A 212 19.01 -21.51 -10.89
N THR A 213 18.84 -20.89 -9.73
CA THR A 213 18.42 -21.59 -8.52
C THR A 213 17.52 -20.73 -7.64
N SER A 214 16.74 -21.37 -6.79
CA SER A 214 15.92 -20.71 -5.79
C SER A 214 16.78 -20.35 -4.58
N ALA A 215 16.65 -19.12 -4.09
CA ALA A 215 17.29 -18.65 -2.87
C ALA A 215 16.25 -17.98 -1.95
N SER A 216 15.63 -18.78 -1.07
CA SER A 216 14.48 -18.34 -0.25
C SER A 216 13.31 -17.85 -1.15
N SER A 217 12.89 -16.60 -1.02
CA SER A 217 11.86 -15.95 -1.84
C SER A 217 12.39 -15.33 -3.15
N LEU A 218 13.67 -15.52 -3.47
CA LEU A 218 14.32 -14.96 -4.65
C LEU A 218 14.74 -16.05 -5.63
N ILE A 219 14.97 -15.63 -6.87
CA ILE A 219 15.69 -16.41 -7.88
C ILE A 219 17.11 -15.87 -7.98
N ALA A 220 18.10 -16.74 -7.92
CA ALA A 220 19.50 -16.40 -8.05
C ALA A 220 20.07 -17.01 -9.33
N VAL A 221 20.71 -16.18 -10.14
CA VAL A 221 21.50 -16.61 -11.30
C VAL A 221 22.97 -16.45 -10.92
N TYR A 222 23.72 -17.54 -11.00
CA TYR A 222 25.18 -17.56 -10.81
C TYR A 222 25.84 -17.67 -12.17
N ILE A 223 26.78 -16.78 -12.47
CA ILE A 223 27.46 -16.71 -13.76
C ILE A 223 28.96 -16.88 -13.50
N GLY A 224 29.54 -17.92 -14.10
CA GLY A 224 30.99 -18.14 -14.13
C GLY A 224 31.56 -17.71 -15.48
N THR A 225 32.74 -17.09 -15.46
CA THR A 225 33.51 -16.73 -16.65
C THR A 225 34.83 -17.51 -16.68
N SER A 226 35.55 -17.51 -17.79
CA SER A 226 36.84 -18.20 -17.91
C SER A 226 37.90 -17.68 -16.93
N GLU A 227 37.78 -16.42 -16.48
CA GLU A 227 38.60 -15.81 -15.43
C GLU A 227 38.30 -16.33 -14.01
N MET A 228 37.15 -17.00 -13.82
CA MET A 228 36.71 -17.52 -12.52
C MET A 228 36.98 -19.01 -12.45
N THR A 229 37.88 -19.40 -11.56
CA THR A 229 38.32 -20.81 -11.43
C THR A 229 37.54 -21.57 -10.37
N LEU A 230 36.96 -20.85 -9.40
CA LEU A 230 36.24 -21.45 -8.28
C LEU A 230 34.77 -21.02 -8.28
N SER A 231 33.86 -21.93 -7.95
CA SER A 231 32.41 -21.65 -7.92
C SER A 231 32.00 -20.53 -6.97
N LYS A 232 32.81 -20.25 -5.94
CA LYS A 232 32.64 -19.12 -5.01
C LYS A 232 32.87 -17.75 -5.67
N GLU A 233 33.57 -17.72 -6.80
CA GLU A 233 33.88 -16.49 -7.55
C GLU A 233 32.76 -16.12 -8.53
N HIS A 234 31.82 -17.06 -8.78
CA HIS A 234 30.71 -16.83 -9.69
C HIS A 234 29.90 -15.60 -9.25
N LYS A 235 29.62 -14.73 -10.22
CA LYS A 235 28.81 -13.55 -9.97
C LYS A 235 27.36 -13.98 -9.73
N ARG A 236 26.83 -13.61 -8.57
CA ARG A 236 25.42 -13.86 -8.21
C ARG A 236 24.58 -12.63 -8.54
N ILE A 237 23.53 -12.84 -9.32
CA ILE A 237 22.49 -11.85 -9.61
C ILE A 237 21.16 -12.37 -9.07
N CYS A 238 20.53 -11.59 -8.20
CA CYS A 238 19.23 -11.93 -7.64
C CYS A 238 18.10 -11.20 -8.39
N PHE A 239 17.03 -11.95 -8.61
CA PHE A 239 15.76 -11.53 -9.15
C PHE A 239 14.69 -11.85 -8.11
N GLY A 240 13.71 -10.97 -7.97
CA GLY A 240 12.68 -11.10 -6.94
C GLY A 240 12.67 -9.93 -5.96
N GLY A 241 11.90 -10.11 -4.89
CA GLY A 241 11.79 -9.17 -3.78
C GLY A 241 10.36 -9.11 -3.26
N LYS A 242 10.04 -8.05 -2.51
CA LYS A 242 8.69 -7.86 -1.95
C LYS A 242 7.63 -7.54 -3.01
N THR A 243 8.05 -7.18 -4.22
CA THR A 243 7.21 -6.54 -5.24
C THR A 243 6.91 -7.41 -6.46
N ILE A 244 7.47 -8.62 -6.56
CA ILE A 244 7.22 -9.56 -7.67
C ILE A 244 7.18 -10.99 -7.11
N SER A 245 6.37 -11.86 -7.72
CA SER A 245 6.30 -13.26 -7.29
C SER A 245 7.59 -14.01 -7.63
N LYS A 246 7.74 -15.23 -7.08
CA LYS A 246 8.90 -16.07 -7.36
C LYS A 246 8.89 -16.58 -8.81
N GLU A 247 7.71 -16.84 -9.35
CA GLU A 247 7.45 -17.27 -10.72
C GLU A 247 7.80 -16.13 -11.70
N GLU A 248 7.36 -14.92 -11.40
CA GLU A 248 7.73 -13.72 -12.18
C GLU A 248 9.23 -13.45 -12.12
N ALA A 249 9.83 -13.55 -10.92
CA ALA A 249 11.28 -13.43 -10.75
C ALA A 249 12.05 -14.48 -11.56
N TYR A 250 11.48 -15.68 -11.74
CA TYR A 250 12.05 -16.74 -12.53
C TYR A 250 11.96 -16.45 -14.03
N GLU A 251 10.82 -15.95 -14.52
CA GLU A 251 10.71 -15.53 -15.92
C GLU A 251 11.64 -14.36 -16.26
N ILE A 252 11.77 -13.39 -15.36
CA ILE A 252 12.75 -12.30 -15.46
C ILE A 252 14.19 -12.84 -15.50
N ALA A 253 14.52 -13.80 -14.63
CA ALA A 253 15.84 -14.43 -14.63
C ALA A 253 16.12 -15.16 -15.95
N LYS A 254 15.14 -15.85 -16.52
CA LYS A 254 15.25 -16.52 -17.83
C LYS A 254 15.48 -15.52 -18.97
N GLN A 255 14.73 -14.42 -19.00
CA GLN A 255 14.93 -13.36 -20.00
C GLN A 255 16.35 -12.77 -19.90
N PHE A 256 16.83 -12.51 -18.67
CA PHE A 256 18.18 -12.03 -18.46
C PHE A 256 19.24 -13.01 -18.99
N VAL A 257 19.07 -14.32 -18.72
CA VAL A 257 20.00 -15.34 -19.22
C VAL A 257 19.95 -15.47 -20.74
N ALA A 258 18.77 -15.32 -21.35
CA ALA A 258 18.62 -15.31 -22.81
C ALA A 258 19.39 -14.13 -23.45
N GLU A 259 19.39 -12.95 -22.82
CA GLU A 259 20.15 -11.78 -23.28
C GLU A 259 21.68 -11.94 -23.18
N LEU A 260 22.20 -12.91 -22.41
CA LEU A 260 23.62 -13.26 -22.42
C LEU A 260 24.06 -13.97 -23.71
N ASN A 261 23.11 -14.45 -24.53
CA ASN A 261 23.35 -15.10 -25.82
C ASN A 261 24.37 -16.26 -25.75
N ILE A 262 24.21 -17.13 -24.75
CA ILE A 262 25.09 -18.28 -24.49
C ILE A 262 24.48 -19.61 -24.95
N SER A 263 25.32 -20.62 -25.09
CA SER A 263 24.87 -21.99 -25.39
C SER A 263 24.04 -22.58 -24.25
N GLU A 264 22.90 -23.21 -24.56
CA GLU A 264 22.03 -23.87 -23.58
C GLU A 264 22.74 -24.94 -22.75
N LYS A 265 23.79 -25.56 -23.30
CA LYS A 265 24.59 -26.57 -22.59
C LYS A 265 25.30 -26.03 -21.36
N LEU A 266 25.50 -24.71 -21.29
CA LEU A 266 26.14 -24.03 -20.17
C LEU A 266 25.14 -23.64 -19.08
N ILE A 267 23.84 -23.82 -19.32
CA ILE A 267 22.76 -23.42 -18.42
C ILE A 267 22.32 -24.63 -17.60
N ASN A 268 22.47 -24.53 -16.28
CA ASN A 268 21.91 -25.46 -15.31
C ASN A 268 20.71 -24.80 -14.60
N ASP A 269 19.50 -25.24 -14.93
CA ASP A 269 18.27 -24.76 -14.31
C ASP A 269 17.76 -25.74 -13.24
N SER A 270 18.12 -25.45 -11.98
CA SER A 270 17.74 -26.28 -10.84
C SER A 270 16.24 -26.20 -10.53
N ILE A 271 15.56 -25.13 -10.97
CA ILE A 271 14.15 -24.87 -10.68
C ILE A 271 13.29 -25.70 -11.64
N LYS A 272 13.59 -25.64 -12.94
CA LYS A 272 12.91 -26.46 -13.96
C LYS A 272 13.04 -27.96 -13.68
N SER A 273 14.23 -28.39 -13.24
CA SER A 273 14.52 -29.79 -12.93
C SER A 273 13.70 -30.31 -11.72
N SER A 274 13.40 -29.44 -10.75
CA SER A 274 12.60 -29.80 -9.57
C SER A 274 11.10 -29.95 -9.85
N GLN A 275 10.57 -29.22 -10.84
CA GLN A 275 9.18 -29.29 -11.27
C GLN A 275 8.86 -30.55 -12.10
N GLN A 276 9.86 -31.17 -12.73
CA GLN A 276 9.70 -32.41 -13.50
C GLN A 276 9.73 -33.69 -12.64
N VAL A 277 10.18 -33.61 -11.38
CA VAL A 277 10.24 -34.76 -10.45
C VAL A 277 8.95 -34.87 -9.62
N THR A 278 8.07 -33.87 -9.69
CA THR A 278 6.81 -33.80 -8.94
C THR A 278 5.55 -33.93 -9.81
N ALA A 279 5.71 -34.26 -11.11
CA ALA A 279 4.63 -34.54 -12.05
C ALA A 279 4.48 -36.04 -12.33
#